data_AF-A0A2X4W2Y1-F1
#
_entry.id   AF-A0A2X4W2Y1-F1
#
_cell.length_a   1.000
_cell.length_b   1.000
_cell.length_c   1.000
_cell.angle_alpha   90.00
_cell.angle_beta   90.00
_cell.angle_gamma   90.00
#
_symmetry.space_group_name_H-M   'P 1'
#
loop_
_entity.id
_entity.type
_entity.pdbx_description
1 polymer ?
#
loop_
_entity_poly.entity_id
_entity_poly.type
_entity_poly.pdbx_seq_one_letter_code
_entity_poly.pdbx_strand_id
1 'polypeptide(L)' 'MRLIDYFPEASITIRPSAQNWQEAVDFSMSSLLANRYINENYIQAIKDSTVSNGPYYILAPGVAMPHARPNAAR' A
#
# COMPACT_ATOMS: atom_id res chain seq x y z
N MET A 1 -8.53 -19.47 -7.90
CA MET A 1 -7.93 -18.12 -7.79
C MET A 1 -6.43 -18.27 -7.79
N ARG A 2 -5.74 -17.59 -8.70
CA ARG A 2 -4.28 -17.54 -8.77
C ARG A 2 -3.85 -16.14 -8.35
N LEU A 3 -2.65 -16.02 -7.78
CA LEU A 3 -2.13 -14.73 -7.34
C LEU A 3 -2.10 -13.71 -8.50
N ILE A 4 -1.74 -14.15 -9.69
CA ILE A 4 -1.68 -13.31 -10.90
C ILE A 4 -3.01 -12.64 -11.25
N ASP A 5 -4.14 -13.23 -10.82
CA ASP A 5 -5.46 -12.69 -11.11
C ASP A 5 -5.73 -11.34 -10.36
N TYR A 6 -4.86 -10.94 -9.43
CA TYR A 6 -4.95 -9.71 -8.62
C TYR A 6 -3.96 -8.60 -9.02
N PHE A 7 -3.13 -8.82 -10.03
CA PHE A 7 -2.10 -7.86 -10.45
C PHE A 7 -2.53 -7.14 -11.73
N PRO A 8 -3.16 -5.95 -11.64
CA PRO A 8 -3.51 -5.15 -12.81
C PRO A 8 -2.25 -4.67 -13.55
N GLU A 9 -2.41 -4.10 -14.74
CA GLU A 9 -1.28 -3.55 -15.48
C GLU A 9 -0.52 -2.51 -14.63
N ALA A 10 0.81 -2.54 -14.71
CA ALA A 10 1.71 -1.70 -13.91
C ALA A 10 1.59 -1.85 -12.37
N SER A 11 1.07 -2.96 -11.86
CA SER A 11 1.01 -3.24 -10.41
C SER A 11 2.34 -3.67 -9.79
N ILE A 12 3.35 -3.99 -10.62
CA ILE A 12 4.70 -4.32 -10.18
C ILE A 12 5.63 -3.19 -10.58
N THR A 13 6.30 -2.58 -9.61
CA THR A 13 7.27 -1.50 -9.84
C THR A 13 8.52 -1.76 -9.01
N ILE A 14 9.69 -1.50 -9.60
CA ILE A 14 10.98 -1.54 -8.91
C ILE A 14 11.46 -0.09 -8.79
N ARG A 15 11.80 0.33 -7.56
CA ARG A 15 12.35 1.66 -7.28
C ARG A 15 13.68 1.54 -6.54
N PRO A 16 14.64 2.45 -6.78
CA PRO A 16 15.95 2.39 -6.14
C PRO A 16 15.89 2.74 -4.66
N SER A 17 15.00 3.65 -4.25
CA SER A 17 14.81 4.07 -2.86
C SER A 17 13.48 4.79 -2.65
N ALA A 18 13.12 4.97 -1.38
CA ALA A 18 12.14 5.92 -0.88
C ALA A 18 12.81 6.76 0.22
N GLN A 19 12.49 8.05 0.29
CA GLN A 19 13.00 9.02 1.25
C GLN A 19 12.56 8.71 2.68
N ASN A 20 11.37 8.12 2.83
CA ASN A 20 10.80 7.73 4.11
C ASN A 20 9.76 6.61 3.91
N TRP A 21 9.23 6.09 5.02
CA TRP A 21 8.26 4.99 4.97
C TRP A 21 6.91 5.41 4.39
N GLN A 22 6.51 6.68 4.53
CA GLN A 22 5.26 7.19 3.93
C GLN A 22 5.34 7.15 2.40
N GLU A 23 6.46 7.56 1.82
CA GLU A 23 6.68 7.51 0.38
C GLU A 23 6.72 6.06 -0.13
N ALA A 24 7.29 5.13 0.64
CA ALA A 24 7.23 3.71 0.30
C ALA A 24 5.77 3.18 0.27
N VAL A 25 4.91 3.63 1.20
CA VAL A 25 3.48 3.34 1.17
C VAL A 25 2.83 3.94 -0.08
N ASP A 26 3.11 5.20 -0.40
CA ASP A 26 2.57 5.86 -1.60
C ASP A 26 2.96 5.12 -2.89
N PHE A 27 4.23 4.72 -3.02
CA PHE A 27 4.68 3.94 -4.16
C PHE A 27 3.94 2.61 -4.27
N SER A 28 3.77 1.88 -3.16
CA SER A 28 3.08 0.59 -3.15
C SER A 28 1.60 0.68 -3.53
N MET A 29 0.97 1.84 -3.32
CA MET A 29 -0.46 2.07 -3.57
C MET A 29 -0.73 2.78 -4.91
N SER A 30 0.29 3.37 -5.53
CA SER A 30 0.17 4.23 -6.71
C SER A 30 -0.60 3.61 -7.88
N SER A 31 -0.31 2.35 -8.22
CA SER A 31 -1.03 1.63 -9.28
C SER A 31 -2.50 1.37 -8.94
N LEU A 32 -2.80 1.03 -7.69
CA LEU A 32 -4.18 0.81 -7.23
C LEU A 32 -4.99 2.11 -7.27
N LEU A 33 -4.38 3.24 -6.88
CA LEU A 33 -4.98 4.56 -6.94
C LEU A 33 -5.25 4.99 -8.39
N ALA A 34 -4.26 4.84 -9.27
CA ALA A 34 -4.38 5.18 -10.69
C ALA A 34 -5.49 4.38 -11.39
N ASN A 35 -5.65 3.11 -11.03
CA ASN A 35 -6.71 2.24 -11.54
C ASN A 35 -8.05 2.36 -10.78
N ARG A 36 -8.17 3.30 -9.83
CA ARG A 36 -9.39 3.55 -9.03
C ARG A 36 -9.88 2.34 -8.22
N TYR A 37 -8.98 1.43 -7.84
CA TYR A 37 -9.30 0.34 -6.90
C TYR A 37 -9.39 0.84 -5.44
N ILE A 38 -8.74 1.97 -5.15
CA ILE A 38 -8.73 2.65 -3.87
C ILE A 38 -8.86 4.18 -4.09
N ASN A 39 -9.03 4.94 -3.02
CA ASN A 39 -8.97 6.40 -3.00
C ASN A 39 -7.80 6.88 -2.13
N GLU A 40 -7.57 8.19 -2.08
CA GLU A 40 -6.50 8.80 -1.26
C GLU A 40 -6.70 8.55 0.24
N ASN A 41 -7.96 8.50 0.72
CA ASN A 41 -8.29 8.20 2.11
C ASN A 41 -7.78 6.82 2.54
N TYR A 42 -7.78 5.83 1.64
CA TYR A 42 -7.25 4.51 1.92
C TYR A 42 -5.76 4.56 2.25
N ILE A 43 -4.99 5.32 1.47
CA ILE A 43 -3.55 5.50 1.67
C ILE A 43 -3.29 6.26 2.98
N GLN A 44 -4.07 7.31 3.23
CA GLN A 44 -3.97 8.09 4.46
C GLN A 44 -4.29 7.23 5.69
N ALA A 45 -5.29 6.36 5.62
CA ALA A 45 -5.64 5.46 6.71
C ALA A 45 -4.52 4.47 7.05
N ILE A 46 -3.74 4.01 6.06
CA ILE A 46 -2.53 3.21 6.29
C ILE A 46 -1.54 4.03 7.11
N LYS A 47 -1.24 5.26 6.66
CA LYS A 47 -0.27 6.15 7.31
C LYS A 47 -0.68 6.49 8.74
N ASP A 48 -1.93 6.89 8.95
CA ASP A 48 -2.45 7.25 10.28
C ASP A 48 -2.43 6.05 11.24
N SER A 49 -2.78 4.86 10.74
CA SER A 49 -2.72 3.63 11.52
C SER A 49 -1.28 3.27 11.87
N THR A 50 -0.32 3.46 10.97
CA THR A 50 1.10 3.23 11.23
C THR A 50 1.64 4.21 12.28
N VAL A 51 1.25 5.49 12.22
CA VAL A 51 1.64 6.48 13.24
C VAL A 51 1.04 6.13 14.61
N SER A 52 -0.22 5.70 14.64
CA SER A 52 -0.94 5.46 15.90
C SER A 52 -0.57 4.13 16.56
N ASN A 53 -0.38 3.08 15.76
CA ASN A 53 -0.28 1.69 16.25
C ASN A 53 1.07 1.03 15.92
N GLY A 54 1.96 1.72 15.21
CA GLY A 54 3.11 1.10 14.57
C GLY A 54 2.74 0.31 13.30
N PRO A 55 3.74 -0.20 12.56
CA PRO A 55 3.53 -0.88 11.29
C PRO A 55 2.98 -2.30 11.49
N TYR A 56 1.66 -2.42 11.61
CA TYR A 56 0.96 -3.69 11.82
C TYR A 56 1.04 -4.68 10.64
N TYR A 57 1.59 -4.24 9.51
CA TYR A 57 1.66 -4.98 8.25
C TYR A 57 3.05 -5.53 7.92
N ILE A 58 3.97 -5.60 8.89
CA ILE A 58 5.28 -6.24 8.70
C ILE A 58 5.10 -7.76 8.82
N LEU A 59 5.46 -8.48 7.77
CA LEU A 59 5.35 -9.95 7.72
C LEU A 59 6.64 -10.65 8.16
N ALA A 60 7.79 -10.06 7.81
CA ALA A 60 9.12 -10.56 8.11
C ALA A 60 10.14 -9.41 7.99
N PRO A 61 11.38 -9.56 8.48
CA PRO A 61 12.44 -8.59 8.23
C PRO A 61 12.57 -8.27 6.74
N GLY A 62 12.40 -6.99 6.37
CA GLY A 62 12.46 -6.52 4.99
C GLY A 62 11.20 -6.75 4.15
N VAL A 63 10.09 -7.26 4.71
CA VAL A 63 8.85 -7.56 3.98
C VAL A 63 7.63 -6.91 4.65
N ALA A 64 6.94 -6.04 3.92
CA ALA A 64 5.74 -5.34 4.36
C ALA A 64 4.58 -5.55 3.36
N MET A 65 3.35 -5.58 3.86
CA MET A 65 2.13 -5.66 3.04
C MET A 65 1.17 -4.54 3.43
N PRO A 66 1.42 -3.27 3.05
CA PRO A 66 0.56 -2.16 3.45
C PRO A 66 -0.88 -2.35 2.94
N HIS A 67 -1.86 -2.27 3.84
CA HIS A 67 -3.28 -2.38 3.54
C HIS A 67 -4.06 -1.60 4.58
N ALA A 68 -5.33 -1.29 4.33
CA ALA A 68 -6.25 -0.72 5.31
C ALA A 68 -7.59 -1.47 5.22
N ARG A 69 -8.53 -1.17 6.13
CA ARG A 69 -9.87 -1.76 6.05
C ARG A 69 -10.62 -1.21 4.82
N PRO A 70 -11.48 -2.01 4.15
CA PRO A 70 -12.21 -1.56 2.96
C PRO A 70 -13.10 -0.32 3.19
N ASN A 71 -13.58 -0.11 4.41
CA ASN A 71 -14.38 1.08 4.75
C ASN A 71 -13.56 2.38 4.75
N ALA A 72 -12.23 2.32 4.77
CA ALA A 72 -11.35 3.47 4.62
C ALA A 72 -11.25 3.97 3.16
N ALA A 73 -11.61 3.13 2.18
CA ALA A 73 -11.68 3.50 0.76
C ALA A 73 -13.04 4.12 0.35
N ARG A 74 -13.89 4.45 1.33
CA ARG A 74 -15.17 5.14 1.10
C ARG A 74 -15.00 6.65 1.16
#